data_AF-A0A1Q6WND2-F1
#
_entry.id   AF-A0A1Q6WND2-F1
#
_cell.length_a   1.000
_cell.length_b   1.000
_cell.length_c   1.000
_cell.angle_alpha   90.00
_cell.angle_beta   90.00
_cell.angle_gamma   90.00
#
_symmetry.space_group_name_H-M   'P 1'
#
loop_
_entity.id
_entity.type
_entity.pdbx_description
1 polymer ?
#
loop_
_entity_poly.entity_id
_entity_poly.type
_entity_poly.pdbx_seq_one_letter_code
_entity_poly.pdbx_strand_id
1 'polypeptide(L)' 'MENPGAVFVPKARLYVVNAERQVVAGPLVVARRRAYHREWLLGFLGVTSRAVVEPWRDHFVAVEEADADD' A
#
# COMPACT_ATOMS: atom_id res chain seq x y z
N MET A 1 -18.16 -11.48 1.87
CA MET A 1 -17.74 -10.26 2.60
C MET A 1 -16.29 -10.03 2.23
N GLU A 2 -16.01 -9.00 1.43
CA GLU A 2 -14.64 -8.70 0.98
C GLU A 2 -13.74 -8.48 2.20
N ASN A 3 -12.62 -9.22 2.27
CA ASN A 3 -11.61 -9.02 3.31
C ASN A 3 -10.62 -7.98 2.77
N PRO A 4 -10.72 -6.69 3.13
CA PRO A 4 -9.83 -5.65 2.61
C PRO A 4 -8.35 -5.94 2.93
N GLY A 5 -8.08 -6.77 3.95
CA GLY A 5 -6.73 -7.22 4.25
C GLY A 5 -6.11 -8.12 3.18
N ALA A 6 -6.90 -8.79 2.32
CA ALA A 6 -6.40 -9.62 1.23
C ALA A 6 -5.62 -8.80 0.18
N VAL A 7 -5.91 -7.51 0.08
CA VAL A 7 -5.24 -6.56 -0.82
C VAL A 7 -3.80 -6.26 -0.38
N PHE A 8 -3.53 -6.32 0.93
CA PHE A 8 -2.24 -5.93 1.51
C PHE A 8 -1.34 -7.12 1.90
N VAL A 9 -1.54 -8.28 1.27
CA VAL A 9 -0.72 -9.47 1.57
C VAL A 9 0.77 -9.20 1.32
N PRO A 10 1.69 -9.83 2.08
CA PRO A 10 3.11 -9.71 1.81
C PRO A 10 3.44 -10.01 0.35
N LYS A 11 4.41 -9.27 -0.21
CA LYS A 11 4.81 -9.26 -1.64
C LYS A 11 3.83 -8.54 -2.59
N ALA A 12 2.66 -8.10 -2.13
CA ALA A 12 1.81 -7.21 -2.92
C ALA A 12 2.56 -5.91 -3.25
N ARG A 13 2.33 -5.40 -4.46
CA ARG A 13 2.89 -4.15 -4.96
C ARG A 13 1.84 -3.06 -4.83
N LEU A 14 2.18 -2.02 -4.09
CA LEU A 14 1.33 -0.87 -3.85
C LEU A 14 1.96 0.39 -4.43
N TYR A 15 1.09 1.33 -4.79
CA TYR A 15 1.47 2.68 -5.18
C TYR A 15 0.74 3.66 -4.27
N VAL A 16 1.42 4.76 -3.94
CA VAL A 16 0.77 5.91 -3.32
C VAL A 16 0.37 6.84 -4.45
N VAL A 17 -0.88 7.28 -4.47
CA VAL A 17 -1.42 8.16 -5.50
C VAL A 17 -2.13 9.37 -4.89
N ASN A 18 -2.08 10.50 -5.59
CA ASN A 18 -2.84 11.69 -5.20
C ASN A 18 -4.32 11.58 -5.63
N ALA A 19 -5.10 12.61 -5.34
CA ALA A 19 -6.52 12.67 -5.71
C ALA A 19 -6.77 12.64 -7.23
N GLU A 20 -5.79 13.08 -8.03
CA GLU A 20 -5.81 13.03 -9.50
C GLU A 20 -5.35 11.66 -10.05
N ARG A 21 -5.13 10.67 -9.17
CA ARG A 21 -4.62 9.32 -9.49
C ARG A 21 -3.21 9.30 -10.08
N GLN A 22 -2.43 10.36 -9.86
CA GLN A 22 -1.02 10.39 -10.23
C GLN A 22 -0.20 9.69 -9.15
N VAL A 23 0.78 8.89 -9.57
CA VAL A 23 1.68 8.18 -8.65
C VAL A 23 2.63 9.16 -7.99
N VAL A 24 2.62 9.18 -6.65
CA VAL A 24 3.54 9.98 -5.83
C VAL A 24 4.65 9.13 -5.21
N ALA A 25 4.43 7.82 -5.04
CA ALA A 25 5.45 6.88 -4.60
C ALA A 25 5.14 5.44 -5.04
N GLY A 26 6.20 4.65 -5.27
CA GLY A 26 6.10 3.23 -5.59
C GLY A 26 7.03 2.82 -6.74
N PRO A 27 7.06 1.53 -7.09
CA PRO A 27 6.32 0.44 -6.46
C PRO A 27 6.81 0.14 -5.03
N LEU A 28 5.90 0.04 -4.07
CA LEU A 28 6.16 -0.34 -2.69
C LEU A 28 5.80 -1.80 -2.48
N VAL A 29 6.77 -2.62 -2.07
CA VAL A 29 6.52 -4.04 -1.80
C VAL A 29 6.18 -4.23 -0.32
N VAL A 30 5.00 -4.78 -0.04
CA VAL A 30 4.58 -5.06 1.34
C VAL A 30 5.47 -6.14 1.96
N ALA A 31 6.19 -5.78 3.01
CA ALA A 31 7.01 -6.70 3.80
C ALA A 31 6.18 -7.37 4.91
N ARG A 32 5.33 -6.59 5.58
CA ARG A 32 4.49 -7.04 6.69
C ARG A 32 3.19 -6.24 6.77
N ARG A 33 2.14 -6.86 7.28
CA ARG A 33 0.86 -6.22 7.57
C ARG A 33 0.38 -6.58 8.97
N ARG A 34 -0.31 -5.65 9.63
CA ARG A 34 -1.00 -5.89 10.90
C ARG A 34 -2.30 -5.10 10.94
N ALA A 35 -3.40 -5.75 11.28
CA ALA A 35 -4.64 -5.04 11.61
C ALA A 35 -4.47 -4.31 12.95
N TYR A 36 -4.88 -3.05 12.99
CA TYR A 36 -4.81 -2.19 14.17
C TYR A 36 -6.09 -1.38 14.28
N HIS A 37 -6.96 -1.74 15.22
CA HIS A 37 -8.33 -1.22 15.30
C HIS A 37 -9.07 -1.33 13.95
N ARG A 38 -9.45 -0.19 13.36
CA ARG A 38 -10.15 -0.10 12.06
C ARG A 38 -9.20 0.20 10.91
N GLU A 39 -7.90 0.11 11.15
CA GLU A 39 -6.84 0.48 10.22
C GLU A 39 -5.87 -0.68 9.99
N TRP A 40 -5.04 -0.54 8.96
CA TRP A 40 -3.96 -1.47 8.65
C TRP A 40 -2.62 -0.77 8.78
N LEU A 41 -1.71 -1.37 9.56
CA LEU A 41 -0.32 -0.96 9.61
C LEU A 41 0.47 -1.80 8.60
N LEU A 42 1.10 -1.12 7.65
CA LEU A 42 1.92 -1.73 6.61
C LEU A 42 3.38 -1.38 6.82
N GLY A 43 4.26 -2.36 6.65
CA GLY A 43 5.69 -2.15 6.49
C GLY A 43 6.11 -2.51 5.09
N PHE A 44 6.94 -1.68 4.47
CA PHE A 44 7.43 -1.89 3.11
C PHE A 44 8.90 -2.29 3.10
N LEU A 45 9.30 -3.10 2.12
CA LEU A 45 10.70 -3.45 1.91
C LEU A 45 11.51 -2.18 1.63
N GLY A 46 12.65 -2.03 2.33
CA GLY A 46 13.56 -0.89 2.16
C GLY A 46 13.10 0.44 2.77
N VAL A 47 11.87 0.53 3.27
CA VAL A 47 11.35 1.75 3.93
C VAL A 47 11.51 1.62 5.44
N THR A 48 12.53 2.28 5.99
CA THR A 48 12.87 2.24 7.42
C THR A 48 12.76 3.58 8.11
N SER A 49 12.62 4.67 7.35
CA SER A 49 12.56 6.04 7.87
C SER A 49 11.16 6.62 7.78
N ARG A 50 10.73 7.26 8.87
CA ARG A 50 9.45 7.98 8.93
C ARG A 50 9.41 9.16 7.95
N ALA A 51 10.53 9.84 7.73
CA ALA A 51 10.60 10.99 6.83
C ALA A 51 10.22 10.64 5.38
N VAL A 52 10.37 9.38 4.97
CA VAL A 52 9.96 8.89 3.64
C VAL A 52 8.45 8.77 3.52
N VAL A 53 7.77 8.36 4.60
CA VAL A 53 6.32 8.06 4.57
C VAL A 53 5.45 9.24 5.00
N GLU A 54 6.02 10.22 5.72
CA GLU A 54 5.28 11.42 6.14
C GLU A 54 4.63 12.19 4.97
N PRO A 55 5.31 12.39 3.82
CA PRO A 55 4.70 13.05 2.66
C PRO A 55 3.51 12.31 2.05
N TRP A 56 3.34 11.02 2.35
CA TRP A 56 2.25 10.19 1.81
C TRP A 56 0.96 10.32 2.62
N ARG A 57 0.97 11.10 3.71
CA ARG A 57 -0.24 11.37 4.48
C ARG A 57 -1.32 11.94 3.57
N ASP A 58 -2.57 11.57 3.84
CA ASP A 58 -3.75 12.03 3.12
C ASP A 58 -3.79 11.64 1.63
N HIS A 59 -2.86 10.79 1.17
CA HIS A 59 -2.87 10.18 -0.15
C HIS A 59 -3.58 8.83 -0.13
N PHE A 60 -3.92 8.34 -1.32
CA PHE A 60 -4.55 7.05 -1.52
C PHE A 60 -3.51 5.97 -1.80
N VAL A 61 -3.89 4.72 -1.58
CA VAL A 61 -3.11 3.55 -1.96
C VAL A 61 -3.81 2.83 -3.10
N ALA A 62 -3.08 2.57 -4.18
CA ALA A 62 -3.52 1.77 -5.31
C ALA A 62 -2.75 0.44 -5.33
N VAL A 63 -3.40 -0.59 -5.84
CA VAL A 63 -2.78 -1.88 -6.16
C VAL A 63 -2.61 -2.00 -7.66
N GLU A 64 -1.56 -2.68 -8.10
CA GLU A 64 -1.53 -3.20 -9.46
C GLU A 64 -2.70 -4.19 -9.57
N GLU A 65 -3.65 -3.95 -10.47
CA GLU A 65 -4.56 -5.03 -10.87
C GLU A 65 -3.64 -6.13 -11.39
N ALA A 66 -3.61 -7.27 -10.70
CA ALA A 66 -3.19 -8.47 -11.38
C ALA A 66 -4.17 -8.60 -12.53
N ASP A 67 -3.66 -8.62 -13.78
CA ASP A 67 -4.43 -9.13 -14.90
C ASP A 67 -5.20 -10.34 -14.37
N ALA A 68 -6.52 -10.24 -14.40
CA ALA A 68 -7.38 -11.40 -14.20
C ALA A 68 -7.16 -12.29 -15.43
N ASP A 69 -6.00 -12.94 -15.47
CA ASP A 69 -5.69 -14.03 -16.39
C ASP A 69 -6.63 -15.17 -16.03
N ASP A 70 -7.69 -15.28 -16.84
CA ASP A 70 -8.52 -16.43 -17.25
C ASP A 70 -8.88 -17.51 -16.19
#